data_AF-A0A2V9GAB4-F1
#
_entry.id   AF-A0A2V9GAB4-F1
#
_cell.length_a   1.000
_cell.length_b   1.000
_cell.length_c   1.000
_cell.angle_alpha   90.00
_cell.angle_beta   90.00
_cell.angle_gamma   90.00
#
_symmetry.space_group_name_H-M   'P 1'
#
loop_
_entity.id
_entity.type
_entity.pdbx_description
1 polymer ?
#
loop_
_entity_poly.entity_id
_entity_poly.type
_entity_poly.pdbx_seq_one_letter_code
_entity_poly.pdbx_strand_id
1 'polypeptide(L)'
;MNAPDDEVLDYGLIADIPKSKELFEQKAQFHWEFYSELAYLRNQIYDLLKSSLREVAAPFEFSSWQRAVKYKYSLAPLSAKGSLVDPGGRFNIGAIDPSRFPVFPALYLASDKKTALAELLGRDGPVDSLTPEELALTKSISVTVVSVSGKLESVLDIRDSKNLAGFVNLIKGFKLSSKLITKARRVGLFPVKIVRGTNQLVKELQSPKWREWPMGYDVPASPQIFGRIVLDAGVEGVLYDSVLTHSLCSAIYLSSKFPKLCFLH
;
A
#
# COMPACT_ATOMS: atom_id res chain seq x y z
N MET A 1 20.45 20.30 3.26
CA MET A 1 21.25 19.13 2.82
C MET A 1 20.52 18.49 1.67
N ASN A 2 21.19 18.43 0.53
CA ASN A 2 20.60 18.19 -0.79
C ASN A 2 19.99 16.78 -0.89
N ALA A 3 18.73 16.71 -1.30
CA ALA A 3 18.16 15.55 -1.96
C ALA A 3 18.31 15.75 -3.47
N PRO A 4 18.93 14.82 -4.20
CA PRO A 4 18.60 14.61 -5.58
C PRO A 4 18.15 13.16 -5.76
N ASP A 5 16.89 12.97 -6.13
CA ASP A 5 16.38 11.85 -6.93
C ASP A 5 14.86 12.07 -7.09
N ASP A 6 14.53 13.19 -7.72
CA ASP A 6 13.35 13.24 -8.57
C ASP A 6 13.84 12.72 -9.93
N GLU A 7 13.42 11.53 -10.34
CA GLU A 7 13.55 11.11 -11.74
C GLU A 7 12.66 12.05 -12.57
N VAL A 8 13.21 13.20 -12.95
CA VAL A 8 12.62 14.16 -13.87
C VAL A 8 12.62 13.51 -15.25
N LEU A 9 11.45 13.08 -15.71
CA LEU A 9 11.25 12.45 -17.02
C LEU A 9 11.45 13.43 -18.21
N ASP A 10 11.70 14.72 -17.96
CA ASP A 10 11.59 15.77 -18.98
C ASP A 10 12.93 16.28 -19.55
N TYR A 11 14.08 15.73 -19.14
CA TYR A 11 15.38 16.12 -19.71
C TYR A 11 16.24 14.91 -20.07
N GLY A 12 16.45 14.71 -21.38
CA GLY A 12 17.38 13.74 -21.95
C GLY A 12 17.52 13.96 -23.45
N LEU A 13 18.69 13.69 -24.03
CA LEU A 13 18.81 13.71 -25.49
C LEU A 13 18.07 12.50 -26.04
N ILE A 14 17.47 12.60 -27.23
CA ILE A 14 16.83 11.47 -27.92
C ILE A 14 17.82 10.28 -28.05
N ALA A 15 19.11 10.57 -28.16
CA ALA A 15 20.19 9.58 -28.19
C ALA A 15 20.32 8.74 -26.92
N ASP A 16 19.78 9.18 -25.78
CA ASP A 16 19.83 8.49 -24.49
C ASP A 16 18.67 7.52 -24.28
N ILE A 17 17.62 7.57 -25.12
CA ILE A 17 16.44 6.70 -25.02
C ILE A 17 16.83 5.20 -24.99
N PRO A 18 17.72 4.69 -25.88
CA PRO A 18 18.10 3.28 -25.84
C PRO A 18 18.79 2.88 -24.53
N LYS A 19 19.69 3.74 -24.02
CA LYS A 19 20.41 3.49 -22.77
C LYS A 19 19.46 3.52 -21.56
N SER A 20 18.52 4.47 -21.56
CA SER A 20 17.49 4.59 -20.52
C SER A 20 16.60 3.35 -20.49
N LYS A 21 16.18 2.86 -21.67
CA LYS A 21 15.40 1.62 -21.80
C LYS A 21 16.17 0.40 -21.29
N GLU A 22 17.43 0.24 -21.67
CA GLU A 22 18.26 -0.87 -21.20
C GLU A 22 18.44 -0.83 -19.68
N LEU A 23 18.72 0.34 -19.11
CA LEU A 23 18.84 0.50 -17.66
C LEU A 23 17.52 0.17 -16.94
N PHE A 24 16.39 0.62 -17.50
CA PHE A 24 15.07 0.30 -16.97
C PHE A 24 14.81 -1.22 -16.99
N GLU A 25 15.12 -1.91 -18.09
CA GLU A 25 14.98 -3.37 -18.18
C GLU A 25 15.86 -4.10 -17.15
N GLN A 26 17.09 -3.62 -16.92
CA GLN A 26 17.98 -4.17 -15.90
C GLN A 26 17.44 -3.93 -14.47
N LYS A 27 16.90 -2.74 -14.19
CA LYS A 27 16.23 -2.42 -12.91
C LYS A 27 14.98 -3.28 -12.72
N ALA A 28 14.12 -3.40 -13.72
CA ALA A 28 12.92 -4.25 -13.70
C ALA A 28 13.28 -5.71 -13.40
N GLN A 29 14.28 -6.25 -14.11
CA GLN A 29 14.76 -7.62 -13.87
C GLN A 29 15.33 -7.78 -12.46
N PHE A 30 16.01 -6.77 -11.91
CA PHE A 30 16.46 -6.80 -10.52
C PHE A 30 15.28 -6.83 -9.54
N HIS A 31 14.25 -5.99 -9.73
CA HIS A 31 13.08 -5.95 -8.85
C HIS A 31 12.30 -7.27 -8.86
N TRP A 32 12.17 -7.93 -10.02
CA TRP A 32 11.58 -9.26 -10.13
C TRP A 32 12.36 -10.33 -9.38
N GLU A 33 13.69 -10.35 -9.54
CA GLU A 33 14.56 -11.31 -8.82
C GLU A 33 14.52 -11.04 -7.31
N PHE A 34 14.56 -9.78 -6.89
CA PHE A 34 14.48 -9.38 -5.49
C PHE A 34 13.14 -9.75 -4.85
N TYR A 35 12.03 -9.47 -5.54
CA TYR A 35 10.71 -9.90 -5.12
C TYR A 35 10.66 -11.43 -4.95
N SER A 36 11.12 -12.17 -5.96
CA SER A 36 11.04 -13.63 -6.01
C SER A 36 11.86 -14.28 -4.89
N GLU A 37 13.07 -13.78 -4.64
CA GLU A 37 13.92 -14.29 -3.57
C GLU A 37 13.31 -14.03 -2.19
N LEU A 38 12.79 -12.83 -1.94
CA LEU A 38 12.09 -12.55 -0.69
C LEU A 38 10.77 -13.32 -0.56
N ALA A 39 10.06 -13.56 -1.66
CA ALA A 39 8.84 -14.37 -1.66
C ALA A 39 9.14 -15.81 -1.25
N TYR A 40 10.22 -16.39 -1.79
CA TYR A 40 10.71 -17.70 -1.39
C TYR A 40 11.03 -17.74 0.13
N LEU A 41 11.79 -16.76 0.63
CA LEU A 41 12.13 -16.68 2.06
C LEU A 41 10.91 -16.53 2.96
N ARG A 42 9.93 -15.69 2.59
CA ARG A 42 8.65 -15.57 3.31
C ARG A 42 7.86 -16.87 3.30
N ASN A 43 7.83 -17.57 2.17
CA ASN A 43 7.09 -18.83 2.03
C ASN A 43 7.59 -19.90 3.01
N GLN A 44 8.90 -19.95 3.28
CA GLN A 44 9.48 -20.89 4.26
C GLN A 44 8.97 -20.69 5.70
N ILE A 45 8.47 -19.49 6.01
CA ILE A 45 8.02 -19.11 7.36
C ILE A 45 6.60 -18.53 7.36
N TYR A 46 5.81 -18.80 6.32
CA TYR A 46 4.56 -18.06 6.06
C TYR A 46 3.54 -18.22 7.19
N ASP A 47 3.42 -19.41 7.75
CA ASP A 47 2.52 -19.68 8.88
C ASP A 47 2.95 -18.96 10.16
N LEU A 48 4.26 -18.82 10.39
CA LEU A 48 4.81 -18.03 11.51
C LEU A 48 4.51 -16.54 11.32
N LEU A 49 4.65 -16.03 10.08
CA LEU A 49 4.30 -14.64 9.76
C LEU A 49 2.82 -14.37 10.05
N LYS A 50 1.92 -15.24 9.56
CA LYS A 50 0.48 -15.12 9.83
C LYS A 50 0.16 -15.17 11.33
N SER A 51 0.75 -16.12 12.06
CA SER A 51 0.51 -16.28 13.49
C SER A 51 0.95 -15.04 14.27
N SER A 52 2.14 -14.50 13.95
CA SER A 52 2.67 -13.30 14.59
C SER A 52 1.79 -12.05 14.42
N LEU A 53 1.04 -11.97 13.31
CA LEU A 53 0.11 -10.85 13.05
C LEU A 53 -1.24 -11.09 13.73
N ARG A 54 -1.71 -12.35 13.77
CA ARG A 54 -2.98 -12.70 14.42
C ARG A 54 -2.93 -12.49 15.93
N GLU A 55 -1.81 -12.81 16.58
CA GLU A 55 -1.61 -12.70 18.04
C GLU A 55 -1.74 -11.27 18.58
N VAL A 56 -1.46 -10.28 17.74
CA VAL A 56 -1.48 -8.85 18.12
C VAL A 56 -2.69 -8.09 17.58
N ALA A 57 -3.48 -8.71 16.69
CA ALA A 57 -4.69 -8.09 16.16
C ALA A 57 -5.78 -8.05 17.22
N ALA A 58 -6.53 -6.94 17.26
CA ALA A 58 -7.53 -6.69 18.29
C ALA A 58 -8.87 -6.24 17.68
N PRO A 59 -9.99 -6.41 18.41
CA PRO A 59 -11.26 -5.83 18.01
C PRO A 59 -11.16 -4.31 17.87
N PHE A 60 -11.87 -3.76 16.88
CA PHE A 60 -11.89 -2.34 16.59
C PHE A 60 -13.30 -1.89 16.25
N GLU A 61 -13.83 -0.98 17.05
CA GLU A 61 -15.10 -0.31 16.79
C GLU A 61 -14.85 1.10 16.27
N PHE A 62 -15.60 1.48 15.26
CA PHE A 62 -15.50 2.80 14.65
C PHE A 62 -16.87 3.39 14.39
N SER A 63 -16.98 4.70 14.64
CA SER A 63 -18.21 5.45 14.44
C SER A 63 -17.93 6.66 13.59
N SER A 64 -18.81 6.89 12.62
CA SER A 64 -18.80 8.05 11.74
C SER A 64 -17.50 8.24 10.95
N TRP A 65 -16.89 7.14 10.54
CA TRP A 65 -15.77 7.16 9.61
C TRP A 65 -16.25 7.51 8.21
N GLN A 66 -15.37 8.07 7.40
CA GLN A 66 -15.73 8.68 6.14
C GLN A 66 -15.18 7.88 4.97
N ARG A 67 -16.03 7.66 3.97
CA ARG A 67 -15.62 7.14 2.66
C ARG A 67 -16.01 8.12 1.57
N ALA A 68 -15.01 8.64 0.88
CA ALA A 68 -15.21 9.45 -0.32
C ALA A 68 -15.15 8.58 -1.58
N VAL A 69 -16.13 8.73 -2.46
CA VAL A 69 -16.20 8.05 -3.77
C VAL A 69 -16.60 9.04 -4.85
N LYS A 70 -16.25 8.75 -6.11
CA LYS A 70 -16.79 9.52 -7.24
C LYS A 70 -18.31 9.36 -7.28
N TYR A 71 -19.04 10.42 -7.67
CA TYR A 71 -20.50 10.48 -7.69
C TYR A 71 -21.15 9.30 -8.44
N LYS A 72 -20.52 8.84 -9.52
CA LYS A 72 -20.98 7.64 -10.27
C LYS A 72 -21.02 6.34 -9.44
N TYR A 73 -20.39 6.31 -8.27
CA TYR A 73 -20.36 5.18 -7.34
C TYR A 73 -21.18 5.44 -6.06
N SER A 74 -21.92 6.55 -6.00
CA SER A 74 -22.71 6.97 -4.82
C SER A 74 -23.76 5.94 -4.39
N LEU A 75 -24.32 5.16 -5.33
CA LEU A 75 -25.30 4.11 -5.07
C LEU A 75 -24.69 2.80 -4.53
N ALA A 76 -23.37 2.66 -4.58
CA ALA A 76 -22.66 1.49 -4.05
C ALA A 76 -21.40 1.90 -3.30
N PRO A 77 -21.54 2.76 -2.26
CA PRO A 77 -20.40 3.43 -1.65
C PRO A 77 -19.60 2.51 -0.74
N LEU A 78 -19.98 1.24 -0.56
CA LEU A 78 -19.21 0.18 0.12
C LEU A 78 -18.60 -0.85 -0.83
N SER A 79 -18.75 -0.65 -2.15
CA SER A 79 -18.11 -1.51 -3.14
C SER A 79 -16.58 -1.39 -3.06
N ALA A 80 -15.88 -2.51 -2.94
CA ALA A 80 -14.42 -2.56 -3.04
C ALA A 80 -13.92 -2.82 -4.47
N LYS A 81 -14.80 -2.83 -5.50
CA LYS A 81 -14.40 -3.10 -6.89
C LYS A 81 -13.28 -2.20 -7.38
N GLY A 82 -13.27 -0.94 -6.96
CA GLY A 82 -12.21 0.01 -7.31
C GLY A 82 -10.82 -0.36 -6.77
N SER A 83 -10.73 -1.15 -5.70
CA SER A 83 -9.45 -1.64 -5.17
C SER A 83 -8.86 -2.80 -5.98
N LEU A 84 -9.65 -3.43 -6.86
CA LEU A 84 -9.21 -4.58 -7.66
C LEU A 84 -8.58 -4.17 -9.00
N VAL A 85 -8.74 -2.92 -9.42
CA VAL A 85 -8.12 -2.39 -10.64
C VAL A 85 -6.62 -2.20 -10.42
N ASP A 86 -5.84 -2.15 -11.48
CA ASP A 86 -4.38 -1.92 -11.42
C ASP A 86 -4.04 -0.55 -10.78
N PRO A 87 -3.09 -0.46 -9.83
CA PRO A 87 -2.33 -1.53 -9.16
C PRO A 87 -2.97 -2.06 -7.88
N GLY A 88 -4.14 -1.54 -7.55
CA GLY A 88 -4.85 -1.72 -6.28
C GLY A 88 -4.63 -0.54 -5.35
N GLY A 89 -4.87 -0.74 -4.07
CA GLY A 89 -4.57 0.22 -3.02
C GLY A 89 -3.30 -0.13 -2.27
N ARG A 90 -2.94 0.68 -1.27
CA ARG A 90 -1.70 0.54 -0.49
C ARG A 90 -1.56 -0.84 0.14
N PHE A 91 -2.66 -1.36 0.71
CA PHE A 91 -2.67 -2.61 1.47
C PHE A 91 -3.41 -3.75 0.75
N ASN A 92 -3.63 -3.62 -0.56
CA ASN A 92 -4.21 -4.70 -1.35
C ASN A 92 -3.64 -4.78 -2.77
N ILE A 93 -3.55 -6.00 -3.29
CA ILE A 93 -3.09 -6.28 -4.64
C ILE A 93 -4.29 -6.15 -5.59
N GLY A 94 -4.18 -5.24 -6.55
CA GLY A 94 -5.10 -5.12 -7.69
C GLY A 94 -4.55 -5.82 -8.93
N ALA A 95 -5.03 -5.41 -10.11
CA ALA A 95 -4.76 -6.09 -11.38
C ALA A 95 -3.36 -5.81 -11.99
N ILE A 96 -2.30 -5.84 -11.19
CA ILE A 96 -0.89 -5.67 -11.62
C ILE A 96 -0.50 -6.81 -12.59
N ASP A 97 -0.48 -8.04 -12.08
CA ASP A 97 -0.37 -9.29 -12.87
C ASP A 97 -1.25 -10.35 -12.17
N PRO A 98 -2.54 -10.44 -12.51
CA PRO A 98 -3.48 -11.35 -11.86
C PRO A 98 -3.10 -12.83 -11.95
N SER A 99 -2.26 -13.21 -12.92
CA SER A 99 -1.81 -14.58 -13.10
C SER A 99 -0.79 -15.00 -12.04
N ARG A 100 0.00 -14.04 -11.54
CA ARG A 100 1.06 -14.25 -10.54
C ARG A 100 0.66 -13.79 -9.15
N PHE A 101 -0.15 -12.74 -9.06
CA PHE A 101 -0.51 -12.09 -7.80
C PHE A 101 -2.04 -12.13 -7.64
N PRO A 102 -2.58 -13.03 -6.80
CA PRO A 102 -4.01 -13.13 -6.65
C PRO A 102 -4.57 -11.84 -6.03
N VAL A 103 -5.48 -11.21 -6.76
CA VAL A 103 -6.14 -9.96 -6.35
C VAL A 103 -7.03 -10.18 -5.13
N PHE A 104 -7.18 -9.15 -4.31
CA PHE A 104 -8.12 -9.18 -3.19
C PHE A 104 -8.70 -7.80 -2.88
N PRO A 105 -9.97 -7.73 -2.49
CA PRO A 105 -10.66 -6.46 -2.27
C PRO A 105 -10.27 -5.83 -0.93
N ALA A 106 -10.09 -4.51 -0.93
CA ALA A 106 -10.02 -3.70 0.26
C ALA A 106 -10.93 -2.47 0.18
N LEU A 107 -11.62 -2.21 1.28
CA LEU A 107 -12.42 -1.03 1.52
C LEU A 107 -11.60 -0.03 2.32
N TYR A 108 -11.36 1.16 1.76
CA TYR A 108 -10.61 2.21 2.43
C TYR A 108 -11.56 3.22 3.08
N LEU A 109 -11.33 3.51 4.35
CA LEU A 109 -12.04 4.50 5.16
C LEU A 109 -11.04 5.44 5.83
N ALA A 110 -11.45 6.68 6.10
CA ALA A 110 -10.70 7.63 6.91
C ALA A 110 -11.50 8.01 8.15
N SER A 111 -10.82 8.45 9.21
CA SER A 111 -11.47 8.89 10.45
C SER A 111 -12.31 10.16 10.28
N ASP A 112 -12.05 10.96 9.25
CA ASP A 112 -12.70 12.24 9.02
C ASP A 112 -12.86 12.58 7.53
N LYS A 113 -13.73 13.56 7.24
CA LYS A 113 -14.13 13.92 5.87
C LYS A 113 -12.99 14.57 5.10
N LYS A 114 -12.17 15.38 5.76
CA LYS A 114 -11.04 16.07 5.13
C LYS A 114 -10.07 15.03 4.61
N THR A 115 -9.73 14.05 5.43
CA THR A 115 -8.83 12.94 5.08
C THR A 115 -9.38 12.07 3.98
N ALA A 116 -10.67 11.70 4.04
CA ALA A 116 -11.30 10.91 2.98
C ALA A 116 -11.24 11.61 1.61
N LEU A 117 -11.47 12.93 1.58
CA LEU A 117 -11.36 13.73 0.35
C LEU A 117 -9.91 13.83 -0.12
N ALA A 118 -8.97 14.10 0.79
CA ALA A 118 -7.55 14.20 0.45
C ALA A 118 -7.02 12.90 -0.18
N GLU A 119 -7.37 11.74 0.38
CA GLU A 119 -6.99 10.43 -0.16
C GLU A 119 -7.63 10.13 -1.52
N LEU A 120 -8.89 10.53 -1.74
CA LEU A 120 -9.56 10.37 -3.04
C LEU A 120 -8.93 11.23 -4.14
N LEU A 121 -8.55 12.47 -3.79
CA LEU A 121 -7.96 13.44 -4.72
C LEU A 121 -6.43 13.28 -4.83
N GLY A 122 -5.81 12.53 -3.92
CA GLY A 122 -4.37 12.29 -3.86
C GLY A 122 -3.54 13.46 -3.31
N ARG A 123 -4.16 14.44 -2.64
CA ARG A 123 -3.50 15.66 -2.12
C ARG A 123 -4.21 16.22 -0.87
N ASP A 124 -3.45 16.79 0.07
CA ASP A 124 -4.00 17.60 1.17
C ASP A 124 -3.82 19.10 0.89
N GLY A 125 -4.91 19.78 0.53
CA GLY A 125 -4.93 21.23 0.36
C GLY A 125 -4.40 21.77 -0.98
N PRO A 126 -4.50 23.10 -1.17
CA PRO A 126 -4.16 23.76 -2.43
C PRO A 126 -2.63 23.84 -2.67
N VAL A 127 -2.24 23.85 -3.95
CA VAL A 127 -0.87 24.11 -4.41
C VAL A 127 -0.92 25.23 -5.45
N ASP A 128 -0.07 26.25 -5.30
CA ASP A 128 0.04 27.36 -6.25
C ASP A 128 -1.31 28.01 -6.62
N SER A 129 -2.17 28.23 -5.61
CA SER A 129 -3.52 28.81 -5.72
C SER A 129 -4.61 27.89 -6.30
N LEU A 130 -4.27 26.67 -6.71
CA LEU A 130 -5.25 25.68 -7.19
C LEU A 130 -5.72 24.79 -6.05
N THR A 131 -7.04 24.66 -5.90
CA THR A 131 -7.68 23.72 -4.96
C THR A 131 -7.40 22.27 -5.34
N PRO A 132 -7.50 21.31 -4.38
CA PRO A 132 -7.41 19.89 -4.68
C PRO A 132 -8.34 19.44 -5.81
N GLU A 133 -9.56 19.98 -5.86
CA GLU A 133 -10.55 19.70 -6.90
C GLU A 133 -10.10 20.20 -8.27
N GLU A 134 -9.57 21.43 -8.36
CA GLU A 134 -9.04 22.00 -9.59
C GLU A 134 -7.84 21.21 -10.12
N LEU A 135 -6.93 20.81 -9.22
CA LEU A 135 -5.77 19.98 -9.57
C LEU A 135 -6.17 18.58 -10.04
N ALA A 136 -7.19 18.00 -9.44
CA ALA A 136 -7.75 16.71 -9.84
C ALA A 136 -8.72 16.82 -11.04
N LEU A 137 -8.85 18.01 -11.64
CA LEU A 137 -9.74 18.32 -12.76
C LEU A 137 -11.18 17.84 -12.51
N THR A 138 -11.66 18.01 -11.28
CA THR A 138 -12.98 17.56 -10.83
C THR A 138 -13.76 18.71 -10.21
N LYS A 139 -15.09 18.56 -10.15
CA LYS A 139 -15.96 19.45 -9.38
C LYS A 139 -16.26 18.80 -8.03
N SER A 140 -16.52 19.59 -7.00
CA SER A 140 -16.92 19.09 -5.68
C SER A 140 -18.21 18.25 -5.74
N ILE A 141 -19.15 18.60 -6.63
CA ILE A 141 -20.39 17.82 -6.89
C ILE A 141 -20.13 16.42 -7.48
N SER A 142 -18.93 16.17 -7.99
CA SER A 142 -18.54 14.88 -8.57
C SER A 142 -18.05 13.88 -7.53
N VAL A 143 -18.13 14.22 -6.24
CA VAL A 143 -17.74 13.38 -5.10
C VAL A 143 -18.92 13.20 -4.16
N THR A 144 -19.08 11.98 -3.64
CA THR A 144 -19.99 11.64 -2.56
C THR A 144 -19.16 11.18 -1.38
N VAL A 145 -19.43 11.72 -0.19
CA VAL A 145 -18.84 11.26 1.06
C VAL A 145 -19.94 10.65 1.91
N VAL A 146 -19.73 9.41 2.35
CA VAL A 146 -20.66 8.70 3.24
C VAL A 146 -20.02 8.45 4.60
N SER A 147 -20.86 8.53 5.63
CA SER A 147 -20.51 8.11 6.99
C SER A 147 -20.71 6.60 7.13
N VAL A 148 -19.74 5.92 7.74
CA VAL A 148 -19.69 4.47 7.92
C VAL A 148 -19.32 4.19 9.38
N SER A 149 -20.09 3.33 10.02
CA SER A 149 -19.85 2.86 11.38
C SER A 149 -19.86 1.35 11.39
N GLY A 150 -19.16 0.73 12.35
CA GLY A 150 -19.14 -0.71 12.45
C GLY A 150 -18.16 -1.21 13.48
N LYS A 151 -18.08 -2.54 13.55
CA LYS A 151 -17.15 -3.25 14.42
C LYS A 151 -16.46 -4.33 13.59
N LEU A 152 -15.17 -4.46 13.83
CA LEU A 152 -14.32 -5.54 13.35
C LEU A 152 -13.81 -6.28 14.58
N GLU A 153 -13.75 -7.60 14.51
CA GLU A 153 -13.25 -8.48 15.58
C GLU A 153 -11.72 -8.60 15.54
N SER A 154 -11.08 -8.38 14.39
CA SER A 154 -9.62 -8.52 14.28
C SER A 154 -9.00 -7.48 13.36
N VAL A 155 -8.33 -6.48 13.93
CA VAL A 155 -7.67 -5.41 13.20
C VAL A 155 -6.25 -5.21 13.71
N LEU A 156 -5.32 -5.01 12.77
CA LEU A 156 -3.93 -4.73 13.08
C LEU A 156 -3.65 -3.23 13.00
N ASP A 157 -3.26 -2.62 14.11
CA ASP A 157 -2.76 -1.24 14.11
C ASP A 157 -1.26 -1.21 13.82
N ILE A 158 -0.87 -0.78 12.62
CA ILE A 158 0.54 -0.75 12.19
C ILE A 158 1.26 0.53 12.59
N ARG A 159 0.57 1.48 13.24
CA ARG A 159 1.16 2.73 13.72
C ARG A 159 1.93 2.50 15.01
N ASP A 160 1.45 1.59 15.86
CA ASP A 160 2.23 1.11 16.99
C ASP A 160 3.27 0.09 16.50
N SER A 161 4.54 0.54 16.47
CA SER A 161 5.68 -0.29 16.10
C SER A 161 5.79 -1.60 16.91
N LYS A 162 5.22 -1.68 18.12
CA LYS A 162 5.22 -2.89 18.95
C LYS A 162 4.42 -4.02 18.32
N ASN A 163 3.32 -3.70 17.63
CA ASN A 163 2.48 -4.69 16.94
C ASN A 163 3.22 -5.36 15.77
N LEU A 164 4.32 -4.78 15.32
CA LEU A 164 5.14 -5.31 14.23
C LEU A 164 6.36 -6.10 14.72
N ALA A 165 6.60 -6.17 16.04
CA ALA A 165 7.82 -6.75 16.61
C ALA A 165 7.97 -8.24 16.27
N GLY A 166 6.90 -9.02 16.44
CA GLY A 166 6.89 -10.46 16.11
C GLY A 166 7.21 -10.70 14.63
N PHE A 167 6.54 -9.98 13.74
CA PHE A 167 6.76 -10.05 12.29
C PHE A 167 8.21 -9.68 11.90
N VAL A 168 8.72 -8.57 12.43
CA VAL A 168 10.11 -8.13 12.16
C VAL A 168 11.13 -9.12 12.68
N ASN A 169 10.92 -9.70 13.87
CA ASN A 169 11.84 -10.69 14.42
C ASN A 169 12.02 -11.92 13.51
N LEU A 170 10.99 -12.27 12.74
CA LEU A 170 11.04 -13.36 11.78
C LEU A 170 11.80 -12.98 10.50
N ILE A 171 11.57 -11.78 9.95
CA ILE A 171 12.15 -11.38 8.66
C ILE A 171 13.53 -10.71 8.78
N LYS A 172 13.89 -10.18 9.95
CA LYS A 172 15.15 -9.44 10.15
C LYS A 172 16.39 -10.30 9.93
N GLY A 173 16.25 -11.61 9.79
CA GLY A 173 17.34 -12.55 9.52
C GLY A 173 17.58 -12.83 8.04
N PHE A 174 16.70 -12.38 7.14
CA PHE A 174 16.78 -12.69 5.71
C PHE A 174 18.13 -12.27 5.11
N LYS A 175 18.69 -13.17 4.30
CA LYS A 175 19.97 -12.99 3.60
C LYS A 175 19.72 -13.16 2.12
N LEU A 176 20.11 -12.16 1.35
CA LEU A 176 20.04 -12.21 -0.12
C LEU A 176 21.27 -12.93 -0.67
N SER A 177 21.09 -13.55 -1.82
CA SER A 177 22.13 -14.20 -2.59
C SER A 177 23.22 -13.20 -3.01
N SER A 178 24.47 -13.67 -3.05
CA SER A 178 25.61 -12.87 -3.53
C SER A 178 25.40 -12.40 -4.98
N LYS A 179 24.72 -13.21 -5.80
CA LYS A 179 24.32 -12.86 -7.16
C LYS A 179 23.44 -11.61 -7.18
N LEU A 180 22.40 -11.56 -6.36
CA LEU A 180 21.47 -10.44 -6.32
C LEU A 180 22.12 -9.16 -5.75
N ILE A 181 22.97 -9.30 -4.73
CA ILE A 181 23.77 -8.18 -4.19
C ILE A 181 24.71 -7.60 -5.26
N THR A 182 25.35 -8.46 -6.05
CA THR A 182 26.22 -8.05 -7.16
C THR A 182 25.42 -7.32 -8.24
N LYS A 183 24.22 -7.82 -8.56
CA LYS A 183 23.32 -7.18 -9.51
C LYS A 183 22.88 -5.79 -9.03
N ALA A 184 22.48 -5.66 -7.77
CA ALA A 184 22.11 -4.37 -7.17
C ALA A 184 23.21 -3.31 -7.33
N ARG A 185 24.49 -3.69 -7.12
CA ARG A 185 25.63 -2.79 -7.31
C ARG A 185 25.76 -2.32 -8.75
N ARG A 186 25.55 -3.22 -9.73
CA ARG A 186 25.65 -2.89 -11.16
C ARG A 186 24.58 -1.91 -11.61
N VAL A 187 23.36 -2.04 -11.09
CA VAL A 187 22.22 -1.20 -11.48
C VAL A 187 22.02 0.03 -10.57
N GLY A 188 22.98 0.33 -9.68
CA GLY A 188 22.92 1.49 -8.80
C GLY A 188 21.90 1.41 -7.65
N LEU A 189 21.41 0.22 -7.32
CA LEU A 189 20.40 -0.02 -6.26
C LEU A 189 21.01 -0.57 -4.95
N PHE A 190 22.33 -0.47 -4.78
CA PHE A 190 23.02 -0.86 -3.55
C PHE A 190 23.21 0.34 -2.62
N PRO A 191 23.04 0.20 -1.29
CA PRO A 191 22.69 -1.03 -0.56
C PRO A 191 21.21 -1.40 -0.70
N VAL A 192 20.95 -2.70 -0.87
CA VAL A 192 19.59 -3.23 -0.90
C VAL A 192 18.98 -3.13 0.49
N LYS A 193 17.87 -2.40 0.61
CA LYS A 193 17.19 -2.17 1.89
C LYS A 193 16.38 -3.40 2.27
N ILE A 194 16.80 -4.10 3.33
CA ILE A 194 16.01 -5.15 4.00
C ILE A 194 15.51 -4.57 5.31
N VAL A 195 14.25 -4.81 5.63
CA VAL A 195 13.65 -4.40 6.91
C VAL A 195 14.27 -5.22 8.06
N ARG A 196 14.91 -4.53 9.01
CA ARG A 196 15.55 -5.14 10.19
C ARG A 196 14.93 -4.68 11.52
N GLY A 197 14.12 -3.63 11.50
CA GLY A 197 13.52 -3.01 12.69
C GLY A 197 12.06 -2.63 12.48
N THR A 198 11.30 -2.53 13.57
CA THR A 198 9.87 -2.19 13.56
C THR A 198 9.60 -0.81 13.00
N ASN A 199 10.34 0.21 13.45
CA ASN A 199 10.23 1.58 12.91
C ASN A 199 10.55 1.65 11.40
N GLN A 200 11.46 0.80 10.92
CA GLN A 200 11.76 0.70 9.49
C GLN A 200 10.56 0.09 8.74
N LEU A 201 9.92 -0.95 9.31
CA LEU A 201 8.72 -1.53 8.72
C LEU A 201 7.56 -0.54 8.68
N VAL A 202 7.31 0.20 9.77
CA VAL A 202 6.27 1.25 9.81
C VAL A 202 6.50 2.27 8.69
N LYS A 203 7.73 2.76 8.54
CA LYS A 203 8.10 3.72 7.47
C LYS A 203 7.92 3.12 6.08
N GLU A 204 8.30 1.86 5.88
CA GLU A 204 8.16 1.17 4.60
C GLU A 204 6.67 0.99 4.21
N LEU A 205 5.83 0.55 5.15
CA LEU A 205 4.39 0.36 4.93
C LEU A 205 3.68 1.69 4.64
N GLN A 206 4.15 2.77 5.26
CA GLN A 206 3.60 4.12 5.13
C GLN A 206 4.40 5.01 4.17
N SER A 207 5.21 4.43 3.27
CA SER A 207 5.97 5.21 2.29
C SER A 207 5.04 5.96 1.32
N PRO A 208 5.23 7.27 1.06
CA PRO A 208 4.43 7.99 0.08
C PRO A 208 4.65 7.43 -1.34
N LYS A 209 5.84 6.88 -1.61
CA LYS A 209 6.23 6.36 -2.93
C LYS A 209 5.93 4.86 -3.13
N TRP A 210 4.99 4.29 -2.37
CA TRP A 210 4.67 2.86 -2.44
C TRP A 210 4.25 2.35 -3.84
N ARG A 211 3.79 3.24 -4.73
CA ARG A 211 3.37 2.89 -6.09
C ARG A 211 4.51 2.68 -7.07
N GLU A 212 5.74 3.08 -6.75
CA GLU A 212 6.90 2.97 -7.65
C GLU A 212 7.08 1.56 -8.20
N TRP A 213 6.93 0.55 -7.35
CA TRP A 213 7.16 -0.84 -7.71
C TRP A 213 6.06 -1.44 -8.58
N PRO A 214 4.77 -1.36 -8.17
CA PRO A 214 3.71 -1.94 -8.97
C PRO A 214 3.50 -1.21 -10.29
N MET A 215 3.69 0.11 -10.35
CA MET A 215 3.54 0.87 -11.60
C MET A 215 4.79 0.86 -12.47
N GLY A 216 5.98 0.75 -11.87
CA GLY A 216 7.25 0.82 -12.60
C GLY A 216 7.84 -0.52 -13.00
N TYR A 217 7.55 -1.61 -12.27
CA TYR A 217 8.20 -2.90 -12.46
C TYR A 217 7.24 -4.09 -12.43
N ASP A 218 5.93 -3.84 -12.39
CA ASP A 218 4.86 -4.85 -12.35
C ASP A 218 4.99 -5.85 -11.18
N VAL A 219 5.55 -5.41 -10.04
CA VAL A 219 5.67 -6.22 -8.82
C VAL A 219 4.95 -5.55 -7.65
N PRO A 220 4.24 -6.29 -6.78
CA PRO A 220 3.56 -5.72 -5.63
C PRO A 220 4.52 -4.99 -4.70
N ALA A 221 4.06 -3.86 -4.16
CA ALA A 221 4.81 -3.11 -3.16
C ALA A 221 4.85 -3.84 -1.81
N SER A 222 5.84 -3.51 -0.97
CA SER A 222 5.93 -3.99 0.42
C SER A 222 4.60 -3.95 1.19
N PRO A 223 3.83 -2.85 1.22
CA PRO A 223 2.54 -2.82 1.93
C PRO A 223 1.45 -3.69 1.30
N GLN A 224 1.48 -3.94 -0.01
CA GLN A 224 0.53 -4.84 -0.66
C GLN A 224 0.82 -6.31 -0.33
N ILE A 225 2.10 -6.68 -0.33
CA ILE A 225 2.57 -8.00 0.13
C ILE A 225 2.20 -8.19 1.61
N PHE A 226 2.46 -7.18 2.44
CA PHE A 226 2.09 -7.22 3.86
C PHE A 226 0.59 -7.39 4.04
N GLY A 227 -0.24 -6.61 3.34
CA GLY A 227 -1.69 -6.72 3.39
C GLY A 227 -2.20 -8.09 2.96
N ARG A 228 -1.51 -8.76 2.01
CA ARG A 228 -1.83 -10.14 1.66
C ARG A 228 -1.61 -11.10 2.82
N ILE A 229 -0.52 -10.96 3.55
CA ILE A 229 -0.22 -11.80 4.71
C ILE A 229 -1.22 -11.53 5.84
N VAL A 230 -1.61 -10.27 6.06
CA VAL A 230 -2.65 -9.88 7.02
C VAL A 230 -3.99 -10.54 6.68
N LEU A 231 -4.42 -10.47 5.43
CA LEU A 231 -5.63 -11.14 4.94
C LEU A 231 -5.56 -12.66 5.16
N ASP A 232 -4.45 -13.29 4.75
CA ASP A 232 -4.28 -14.74 4.88
C ASP A 232 -4.18 -15.19 6.36
N ALA A 233 -3.77 -14.29 7.26
CA ALA A 233 -3.79 -14.51 8.71
C ALA A 233 -5.21 -14.53 9.29
N GLY A 234 -6.21 -14.07 8.53
CA GLY A 234 -7.60 -13.94 8.99
C GLY A 234 -7.87 -12.64 9.74
N VAL A 235 -6.99 -11.66 9.64
CA VAL A 235 -7.20 -10.31 10.19
C VAL A 235 -8.05 -9.51 9.20
N GLU A 236 -9.05 -8.79 9.71
CA GLU A 236 -10.10 -8.12 8.93
C GLU A 236 -9.67 -6.77 8.38
N GLY A 237 -8.63 -6.16 8.93
CA GLY A 237 -8.14 -4.89 8.40
C GLY A 237 -6.86 -4.40 9.04
N VAL A 238 -6.38 -3.28 8.50
CA VAL A 238 -5.17 -2.58 8.92
C VAL A 238 -5.53 -1.13 9.26
N LEU A 239 -5.12 -0.64 10.42
CA LEU A 239 -5.14 0.79 10.77
C LEU A 239 -3.77 1.41 10.49
N TYR A 240 -3.78 2.55 9.80
CA TYR A 240 -2.58 3.26 9.37
C TYR A 240 -2.83 4.77 9.34
N ASP A 241 -1.77 5.58 9.25
CA ASP A 241 -1.91 7.02 9.08
C ASP A 241 -1.90 7.39 7.59
N SER A 242 -2.79 8.31 7.22
CA SER A 242 -2.76 8.97 5.92
C SER A 242 -1.39 9.60 5.70
N VAL A 243 -0.77 9.32 4.56
CA VAL A 243 0.50 9.98 4.19
C VAL A 243 0.32 11.43 3.76
N LEU A 244 -0.94 11.87 3.59
CA LEU A 244 -1.29 13.22 3.17
C LEU A 244 -1.65 14.11 4.37
N THR A 245 -2.40 13.57 5.33
CA THR A 245 -2.97 14.36 6.43
C THR A 245 -2.48 13.93 7.81
N HIS A 246 -1.82 12.77 7.93
CA HIS A 246 -1.46 12.10 9.19
C HIS A 246 -2.66 11.71 10.08
N SER A 247 -3.88 11.83 9.58
CA SER A 247 -5.09 11.31 10.22
C SER A 247 -5.23 9.81 10.01
N LEU A 248 -6.04 9.19 10.87
CA LEU A 248 -6.22 7.75 10.92
C LEU A 248 -7.04 7.25 9.71
N CYS A 249 -6.57 6.18 9.09
CA CYS A 249 -7.19 5.47 7.98
C CYS A 249 -7.28 3.97 8.27
N SER A 250 -8.16 3.29 7.54
CA SER A 250 -8.33 1.84 7.62
C SER A 250 -8.45 1.24 6.23
N ALA A 251 -7.79 0.10 6.04
CA ALA A 251 -8.03 -0.81 4.92
C ALA A 251 -8.73 -2.05 5.46
N ILE A 252 -10.02 -2.21 5.14
CA ILE A 252 -10.86 -3.32 5.58
C ILE A 252 -10.95 -4.36 4.46
N TYR A 253 -10.64 -5.61 4.75
CA TYR A 253 -10.66 -6.68 3.76
C TYR A 253 -12.04 -7.32 3.66
N LEU A 254 -12.60 -7.32 2.45
CA LEU A 254 -13.92 -7.90 2.20
C LEU A 254 -13.75 -9.37 1.78
N SER A 255 -13.69 -10.27 2.76
CA SER A 255 -13.66 -11.72 2.52
C SER A 255 -15.02 -12.34 2.85
N SER A 256 -15.36 -13.46 2.20
CA SER A 256 -16.54 -14.27 2.53
C SER A 256 -16.54 -14.80 3.97
N LYS A 257 -15.43 -14.65 4.70
CA LYS A 257 -15.25 -15.05 6.09
C LYS A 257 -15.66 -14.00 7.14
N PHE A 258 -16.00 -12.76 6.74
CA PHE A 258 -16.25 -11.66 7.68
C PHE A 258 -17.69 -11.09 7.55
N PRO A 259 -18.44 -10.89 8.65
CA PRO A 259 -19.82 -10.40 8.60
C PRO A 259 -19.92 -8.90 8.26
N LYS A 260 -21.14 -8.48 7.93
CA LYS A 260 -21.52 -7.27 7.19
C LYS A 260 -21.23 -5.95 7.93
N LEU A 261 -20.72 -4.96 7.21
CA LEU A 261 -20.74 -3.54 7.60
C LEU A 261 -22.20 -3.02 7.63
N CYS A 262 -22.56 -2.27 8.67
CA CYS A 262 -23.89 -1.69 8.85
C CYS A 262 -23.86 -0.17 8.63
N PHE A 263 -24.96 0.39 8.11
CA PHE A 263 -25.18 1.83 8.14
C PHE A 263 -25.91 2.21 9.42
N LEU A 264 -25.40 3.20 10.15
CA LEU A 264 -26.22 4.00 11.06
C LEU A 264 -26.57 5.28 10.32
N HIS A 265 -27.86 5.51 10.11
CA HIS A 265 -28.41 6.78 9.61
C HIS A 265 -28.52 7.78 10.75
#